data_AF-A0A529KDB4-F1
#
_entry.id   AF-A0A529KDB4-F1
#
_cell.length_a   1.000
_cell.length_b   1.000
_cell.length_c   1.000
_cell.angle_alpha   90.00
_cell.angle_beta   90.00
_cell.angle_gamma   90.00
#
_symmetry.space_group_name_H-M   'P 1'
#
loop_
_entity.id
_entity.type
_entity.pdbx_description
1 polymer ?
#
loop_
_entity_poly.entity_id
_entity_poly.type
_entity_poly.pdbx_seq_one_letter_code
_entity_poly.pdbx_strand_id
1 'polypeptide(L)' 'GVQPPGKCGPHIFRHARAVEMLRAAVPQKVIGDLLGHRSTGSTAPYLKLATEDLRTIALDVPGMEVLA' A
#
# COMPACT_ATOMS: atom_id res chain seq x y z
N GLY A 1 2.40 -14.19 -25.79
CA GLY A 1 2.69 -13.95 -24.36
C GLY A 1 1.66 -12.99 -23.81
N VAL A 2 1.20 -13.18 -22.57
CA VAL A 2 0.22 -12.27 -21.95
C VAL A 2 0.94 -10.99 -21.57
N GLN A 3 0.51 -9.85 -22.11
CA GLN A 3 1.07 -8.54 -21.78
C GLN A 3 0.20 -7.91 -20.69
N PRO A 4 0.63 -7.90 -19.41
CA PRO A 4 -0.16 -7.28 -18.37
C PRO A 4 -0.19 -5.75 -18.57
N PRO A 5 -1.34 -5.09 -18.37
CA PRO A 5 -1.42 -3.64 -18.41
C PRO A 5 -0.64 -3.03 -17.24
N GLY A 6 0.21 -2.04 -17.51
CA GLY A 6 0.95 -1.29 -16.49
C GLY A 6 2.47 -1.36 -16.61
N LYS A 7 3.16 -0.96 -15.54
CA LYS A 7 4.64 -0.91 -15.49
C LYS A 7 5.22 -2.31 -15.64
N CYS A 8 5.88 -2.58 -16.77
CA CYS A 8 6.60 -3.82 -17.03
C CYS A 8 8.09 -3.64 -16.73
N GLY A 9 8.70 -4.62 -16.06
CA GLY A 9 10.14 -4.64 -15.76
C GLY A 9 10.47 -4.96 -14.29
N PRO A 10 11.76 -4.87 -13.90
CA PRO A 10 12.24 -5.30 -12.58
C PRO A 10 11.56 -4.61 -11.38
N HIS A 11 10.98 -3.42 -11.59
CA HIS A 11 10.22 -2.69 -10.57
C HIS A 11 9.00 -3.45 -10.04
N ILE A 12 8.48 -4.44 -10.78
CA ILE A 12 7.39 -5.31 -10.31
C ILE A 12 7.80 -6.09 -9.05
N PHE A 13 9.04 -6.59 -8.97
CA PHE A 13 9.51 -7.32 -7.78
C PHE A 13 9.54 -6.44 -6.54
N ARG A 14 9.98 -5.19 -6.70
CA ARG A 14 9.95 -4.19 -5.64
C ARG A 14 8.52 -3.94 -5.15
N HIS A 15 7.57 -3.87 -6.08
CA HIS A 15 6.17 -3.69 -5.76
C HIS A 15 5.60 -4.91 -5.02
N ALA A 16 5.82 -6.12 -5.56
CA ALA A 16 5.37 -7.36 -4.93
C ALA A 16 5.90 -7.49 -3.50
N ARG A 17 7.20 -7.23 -3.28
CA ARG A 17 7.81 -7.30 -1.94
C ARG A 17 7.25 -6.24 -0.99
N ALA A 18 7.02 -5.03 -1.46
CA ALA A 18 6.41 -3.98 -0.64
C ALA A 18 4.99 -4.35 -0.17
N VAL A 19 4.19 -4.95 -1.06
CA VAL A 19 2.82 -5.40 -0.78
C VAL A 19 2.80 -6.57 0.20
N GLU A 20 3.70 -7.53 0.03
CA GLU A 20 3.89 -8.63 0.98
C GLU A 20 4.19 -8.09 2.40
N MET A 21 5.13 -7.16 2.54
CA MET A 21 5.49 -6.57 3.83
C MET A 21 4.33 -5.76 4.44
N LEU A 22 3.56 -5.03 3.63
CA LEU A 22 2.36 -4.34 4.11
C LEU A 22 1.33 -5.32 4.68
N ARG A 23 1.04 -6.42 3.99
CA ARG A 23 0.11 -7.46 4.46
C ARG A 23 0.58 -8.15 5.74
N ALA A 24 1.89 -8.17 5.98
CA ALA A 24 2.48 -8.64 7.23
C ALA A 24 2.53 -7.57 8.33
N ALA A 25 1.79 -6.45 8.17
CA ALA A 25 1.74 -5.32 9.10
C ALA A 25 3.11 -4.69 9.42
N VAL A 26 4.07 -4.78 8.48
CA VAL A 26 5.38 -4.12 8.64
C VAL A 26 5.19 -2.60 8.55
N PRO A 27 5.75 -1.80 9.48
CA PRO A 27 5.61 -0.35 9.45
C PRO A 27 6.09 0.27 8.14
N GLN A 28 5.32 1.21 7.59
CA GLN A 28 5.63 1.89 6.31
C GLN A 28 7.03 2.50 6.27
N LYS A 29 7.52 3.02 7.41
CA LYS A 29 8.88 3.56 7.56
C LYS A 29 9.94 2.49 7.24
N VAL A 30 9.80 1.30 7.82
CA VAL A 30 10.71 0.17 7.64
C VAL A 30 10.69 -0.32 6.20
N ILE A 31 9.50 -0.41 5.58
CA ILE A 31 9.35 -0.74 4.15
C ILE A 31 10.08 0.29 3.30
N GLY A 32 9.89 1.58 3.56
CA GLY A 32 10.57 2.66 2.85
C GLY A 32 12.10 2.56 2.98
N ASP A 33 12.60 2.35 4.19
CA ASP A 33 14.03 2.27 4.48
C ASP A 33 14.69 1.06 3.79
N LEU A 34 14.06 -0.13 3.88
CA LEU A 34 14.55 -1.36 3.23
C LEU A 34 14.57 -1.22 1.71
N LEU A 35 13.59 -0.52 1.16
CA LEU A 35 13.53 -0.22 -0.25
C LEU A 35 14.50 0.92 -0.65
N GLY A 36 15.03 1.70 0.29
CA GLY A 36 15.89 2.85 -0.02
C GLY A 36 15.11 4.09 -0.48
N HIS A 37 13.87 4.25 -0.04
CA HIS A 37 13.10 5.46 -0.23
C HIS A 37 13.59 6.57 0.71
N ARG A 38 13.99 7.71 0.12
CA ARG A 38 14.34 8.92 0.89
C ARG A 38 13.11 9.67 1.41
N SER A 39 11.95 9.46 0.80
CA SER A 39 10.69 10.08 1.18
C SER A 39 9.66 9.03 1.55
N THR A 40 8.92 9.25 2.64
CA THR A 40 7.79 8.42 3.05
C THR A 40 6.68 8.40 2.00
N GLY A 41 6.52 9.49 1.23
CA GLY A 41 5.59 9.59 0.11
C GLY A 41 5.86 8.60 -1.01
N SER A 42 7.11 8.14 -1.18
CA SER A 42 7.46 7.11 -2.18
C SER A 42 6.90 5.72 -1.83
N THR A 43 6.46 5.50 -0.58
CA THR A 43 5.83 4.25 -0.13
C THR A 43 4.29 4.33 -0.24
N ALA A 44 3.72 5.52 -0.45
CA ALA A 44 2.27 5.72 -0.62
C ALA A 44 1.60 4.90 -1.74
N PRO A 45 2.26 4.60 -2.88
CA PRO A 45 1.65 3.73 -3.90
C PRO A 45 1.33 2.31 -3.42
N TYR A 46 2.03 1.82 -2.39
CA TYR A 46 1.79 0.47 -1.86
C TYR A 46 0.61 0.44 -0.88
N LEU A 47 0.39 1.52 -0.13
CA LEU A 47 -0.69 1.64 0.85
C LEU A 47 -2.08 1.43 0.26
N LYS A 48 -2.30 1.78 -1.01
CA LYS A 48 -3.57 1.57 -1.72
C LYS A 48 -4.05 0.11 -1.70
N LEU A 49 -3.15 -0.84 -1.45
CA LEU A 49 -3.44 -2.27 -1.41
C LEU A 49 -3.70 -2.81 0.01
N ALA A 50 -3.39 -2.03 1.05
CA ALA A 50 -3.62 -2.39 2.45
C ALA A 50 -5.02 -1.96 2.91
N THR A 51 -6.06 -2.27 2.11
CA THR A 51 -7.43 -1.78 2.33
C THR A 51 -8.02 -2.26 3.64
N GLU A 52 -7.71 -3.50 4.05
CA GLU A 52 -8.23 -4.05 5.30
C GLU A 52 -7.63 -3.34 6.51
N ASP A 53 -6.31 -3.14 6.54
CA ASP A 53 -5.65 -2.39 7.60
C ASP A 53 -6.15 -0.94 7.65
N LEU A 54 -6.27 -0.28 6.49
CA LEU A 54 -6.78 1.09 6.40
C LEU A 54 -8.24 1.21 6.86
N ARG A 55 -9.06 0.17 6.70
CA ARG A 55 -10.44 0.14 7.16
C ARG A 55 -10.52 0.12 8.69
N THR A 56 -9.60 -0.56 9.36
CA THR A 56 -9.58 -0.61 10.84
C THR A 56 -9.32 0.74 11.50
N ILE A 57 -8.67 1.66 10.77
CA ILE A 57 -8.34 3.01 11.25
C ILE A 57 -9.14 4.11 10.52
N ALA A 58 -10.12 3.73 9.70
CA ALA A 58 -10.94 4.68 8.97
C ALA A 58 -11.81 5.48 9.95
N LEU A 59 -11.89 6.79 9.74
CA LEU A 59 -12.85 7.65 10.43
C LEU A 59 -14.22 7.53 9.76
N ASP A 60 -15.28 7.65 10.55
CA ASP A 60 -16.65 7.72 10.01
C ASP A 60 -16.79 8.89 9.04
N VAL A 61 -17.50 8.65 7.93
CA VAL A 61 -17.74 9.68 6.92
C VAL A 61 -18.75 10.68 7.47
N PRO A 62 -18.40 11.97 7.66
CA PRO A 62 -19.32 12.96 8.21
C PRO A 62 -20.55 13.12 7.31
N GLY A 63 -21.75 13.08 7.89
CA GLY A 63 -23.01 13.26 7.18
C GLY A 63 -23.69 11.96 6.69
N MET A 64 -23.07 10.80 6.92
CA MET A 64 -23.73 9.51 6.81
C MET A 64 -24.18 9.08 8.21
N GLU A 65 -25.31 9.62 8.70
CA GLU A 65 -26.00 8.95 9.80
C GLU A 65 -26.44 7.59 9.29
N VAL A 66 -25.73 6.55 9.70
CA VAL A 66 -26.11 5.17 9.42
C VAL A 66 -27.45 4.99 10.12
N LEU A 67 -28.53 5.01 9.33
CA LEU A 67 -29.84 4.49 9.74
C LEU A 67 -29.62 3.01 10.07
N ALA A 68 -29.34 2.76 11.36
CA ALA A 68 -29.36 1.45 11.97
C ALA A 68 -30.80 0.94 12.07
#